data_AF-A0A5B9R028-F1
#
_entry.id   AF-A0A5B9R028-F1
#
_cell.length_a   1.000
_cell.length_b   1.000
_cell.length_c   1.000
_cell.angle_alpha   90.00
_cell.angle_beta   90.00
_cell.angle_gamma   90.00
#
_symmetry.space_group_name_H-M   'P 1'
#
loop_
_entity.id
_entity.type
_entity.pdbx_description
1 polymer ?
#
loop_
_entity_poly.entity_id
_entity_poly.type
_entity_poly.pdbx_seq_one_letter_code
_entity_poly.pdbx_strand_id
1 'polypeptide(L)'
;MDSSVIQGIEASVMWFTEGKGDEDFKVHYFRRYGAAELAAMNLAEPQRLRTELPYSPLSYEGQLLRIRWCVRLRLFMQGGDEVVAQHPFLLTAAHAIA
;
A
#
# COMPACT_ATOMS: atom_id res chain seq x y z
N MET A 1 -18.16 -13.24 -2.35
CA MET A 1 -17.65 -13.24 -0.96
C MET A 1 -18.65 -12.46 -0.13
N ASP A 2 -19.11 -13.00 0.98
CA ASP A 2 -19.91 -12.23 1.93
C ASP A 2 -18.99 -11.17 2.58
N SER A 3 -19.30 -9.89 2.42
CA SER A 3 -18.50 -8.81 3.01
C SER A 3 -18.69 -8.67 4.52
N SER A 4 -19.67 -9.39 5.11
CA SER A 4 -19.95 -9.39 6.56
C SER A 4 -18.75 -9.83 7.41
N VAL A 5 -17.83 -10.62 6.84
CA VAL A 5 -16.63 -11.08 7.54
C VAL A 5 -15.49 -10.07 7.52
N ILE A 6 -15.56 -8.97 6.76
CA ILE A 6 -14.49 -7.95 6.72
C ILE A 6 -14.84 -6.83 7.71
N GLN A 7 -14.03 -6.69 8.75
CA GLN A 7 -14.20 -5.70 9.83
C GLN A 7 -13.47 -4.38 9.53
N GLY A 8 -12.47 -4.41 8.65
CA GLY A 8 -11.72 -3.24 8.27
C GLY A 8 -10.88 -3.46 7.02
N ILE A 9 -10.62 -2.37 6.30
CA ILE A 9 -9.67 -2.33 5.19
C ILE A 9 -8.68 -1.20 5.43
N GLU A 10 -7.39 -1.47 5.34
CA GLU A 10 -6.35 -0.45 5.22
C GLU A 10 -5.77 -0.49 3.82
N ALA A 11 -5.69 0.69 3.19
CA ALA A 11 -4.98 0.92 1.95
C ALA A 11 -3.81 1.86 2.21
N SER A 12 -2.61 1.43 1.82
CA SER A 12 -1.38 2.21 2.00
C SER A 12 -0.60 2.30 0.72
N VAL A 13 0.00 3.47 0.45
CA VAL A 13 1.13 3.59 -0.47
C VAL A 13 2.36 3.75 0.40
N MET A 14 3.34 2.88 0.24
CA MET A 14 4.49 2.84 1.12
C MET A 14 5.76 2.47 0.37
N TRP A 15 6.89 2.73 1.01
CA TRP A 15 8.18 2.19 0.61
C TRP A 15 8.89 1.53 1.77
N PHE A 16 9.83 0.66 1.46
CA PHE A 16 10.69 0.01 2.43
C PHE A 16 12.06 -0.30 1.83
N THR A 17 13.06 -0.40 2.70
CA THR A 17 14.40 -0.87 2.33
C THR A 17 14.52 -2.37 2.51
N GLU A 18 15.24 -3.01 1.59
CA GLU A 18 15.65 -4.41 1.71
C GLU A 18 17.17 -4.47 1.50
N GLY A 19 17.86 -5.40 2.17
CA GLY A 19 19.29 -5.66 1.93
C GLY A 19 20.09 -5.89 3.20
N LYS A 20 21.39 -5.57 3.15
CA LYS A 20 22.28 -5.69 4.32
C LYS A 20 22.19 -4.41 5.16
N GLY A 21 21.90 -4.57 6.45
CA GLY A 21 21.76 -3.46 7.40
C GLY A 21 20.34 -3.42 7.96
N ASP A 22 19.92 -2.24 8.42
CA ASP A 22 18.58 -2.04 8.97
C ASP A 22 17.54 -1.90 7.85
N GLU A 23 16.46 -2.67 7.97
CA GLU A 23 15.26 -2.49 7.17
C GLU A 23 14.44 -1.33 7.76
N ASP A 24 14.07 -0.38 6.91
CA ASP A 24 13.22 0.76 7.23
C ASP A 24 11.96 0.67 6.37
N PHE A 25 10.85 1.18 6.87
CA PHE A 25 9.63 1.32 6.08
C PHE A 25 8.93 2.63 6.42
N LYS A 26 8.30 3.22 5.40
CA LYS A 26 7.50 4.42 5.58
C LYS A 26 6.23 4.36 4.78
N VAL A 27 5.13 4.71 5.46
CA VAL A 27 3.82 4.88 4.83
C VAL A 27 3.75 6.31 4.31
N HIS A 28 3.66 6.45 2.99
CA HIS A 28 3.48 7.74 2.32
C HIS A 28 2.00 8.18 2.35
N TYR A 29 1.11 7.24 2.04
CA TYR A 29 -0.33 7.46 2.09
C TYR A 29 -1.00 6.36 2.89
N PHE A 30 -2.01 6.72 3.68
CA PHE A 30 -2.81 5.78 4.47
C PHE A 30 -4.29 6.16 4.42
N ARG A 31 -5.14 5.17 4.15
CA ARG A 31 -6.59 5.25 4.34
C ARG A 31 -7.08 3.98 5.04
N ARG A 32 -7.88 4.15 6.07
CA ARG A 32 -8.61 3.06 6.73
C ARG A 32 -10.10 3.24 6.49
N TYR A 33 -10.77 2.12 6.21
CA TYR A 33 -12.22 2.01 6.14
C TYR A 33 -12.69 1.15 7.32
N GLY A 34 -13.52 1.72 8.19
CA GLY A 34 -14.14 0.99 9.30
C GLY A 34 -15.41 0.25 8.88
N ALA A 35 -15.95 -0.59 9.77
CA ALA A 35 -17.14 -1.40 9.50
C ALA A 35 -18.34 -0.59 8.95
N ALA A 36 -18.60 0.62 9.47
CA ALA A 36 -19.68 1.47 9.00
C ALA A 36 -19.48 1.97 7.56
N GLU A 37 -18.25 2.33 7.19
CA GLU A 37 -17.93 2.74 5.81
C GLU A 37 -18.02 1.54 4.87
N LEU A 38 -17.50 0.38 5.29
CA LEU A 38 -17.55 -0.85 4.50
C LEU A 38 -18.99 -1.30 4.25
N ALA A 39 -19.89 -1.17 5.22
CA ALA A 39 -21.30 -1.48 5.05
C ALA A 39 -22.00 -0.59 4.00
N ALA A 40 -21.48 0.61 3.77
CA ALA A 40 -21.97 1.53 2.74
C ALA A 40 -21.28 1.36 1.38
N MET A 41 -20.18 0.60 1.30
CA MET A 41 -19.41 0.38 0.08
C MET A 41 -19.90 -0.87 -0.67
N ASN A 42 -20.08 -0.75 -1.99
CA ASN A 42 -20.23 -1.93 -2.83
C ASN A 42 -18.85 -2.53 -3.14
N LEU A 43 -18.41 -3.50 -2.33
CA LEU A 43 -17.10 -4.15 -2.51
C LEU A 43 -17.02 -5.05 -3.76
N ALA A 44 -18.13 -5.31 -4.45
CA ALA A 44 -18.12 -5.97 -5.75
C ALA A 44 -17.70 -5.04 -6.90
N GLU A 45 -17.70 -3.72 -6.66
CA GLU A 45 -17.27 -2.71 -7.63
C GLU A 45 -15.83 -2.24 -7.36
N PRO A 46 -15.09 -1.84 -8.42
CA PRO A 46 -13.75 -1.28 -8.26
C PRO A 46 -13.73 -0.04 -7.37
N GLN A 47 -12.88 -0.09 -6.34
CA GLN A 47 -12.64 1.05 -5.45
C GLN A 47 -11.40 1.84 -5.90
N ARG A 48 -11.40 3.16 -5.71
CA ARG A 48 -10.31 4.03 -6.16
C ARG A 48 -9.40 4.45 -5.01
N LEU A 49 -8.10 4.26 -5.21
CA LEU A 49 -7.04 4.84 -4.38
C LEU A 49 -6.32 5.91 -5.23
N ARG A 50 -6.10 7.11 -4.66
CA ARG A 50 -5.32 8.17 -5.33
C ARG A 50 -4.48 8.92 -4.30
N THR A 51 -3.24 9.21 -4.66
CA THR A 51 -2.34 10.08 -3.91
C THR A 51 -1.35 10.73 -4.87
N GLU A 52 -0.78 11.86 -4.48
CA GLU A 52 0.36 12.47 -5.16
C GLU A 52 1.64 11.84 -4.60
N LEU A 53 2.52 11.35 -5.46
CA LEU A 53 3.77 10.70 -5.04
C LEU A 53 4.83 11.75 -4.70
N PRO A 54 5.68 11.51 -3.69
CA PRO A 54 6.74 12.45 -3.35
C PRO A 54 7.88 12.36 -4.37
N TYR A 55 8.76 13.35 -4.37
CA TYR A 55 9.98 13.31 -5.21
C TYR A 55 11.01 12.28 -4.73
N SER A 56 10.91 11.82 -3.46
CA SER A 56 11.87 10.92 -2.84
C SER A 56 11.25 10.08 -1.70
N PRO A 57 11.81 8.89 -1.39
CA PRO A 57 12.93 8.26 -2.10
C PRO A 57 12.47 7.65 -3.44
N LEU A 58 13.34 7.68 -4.44
CA LEU A 58 13.10 6.95 -5.69
C LEU A 58 13.30 5.44 -5.46
N SER A 59 12.63 4.62 -6.26
CA SER A 59 12.95 3.20 -6.34
C SER A 59 14.43 3.00 -6.71
N TYR A 60 15.09 2.07 -6.04
CA TYR A 60 16.51 1.80 -6.23
C TYR A 60 16.78 0.30 -6.18
N GLU A 61 17.49 -0.23 -7.17
CA GLU A 61 17.87 -1.64 -7.29
C GLU A 61 19.39 -1.79 -7.15
N GLY A 62 19.88 -1.65 -5.91
CA GLY A 62 21.28 -1.91 -5.58
C GLY A 62 21.52 -3.34 -5.10
N GLN A 63 22.78 -3.76 -5.10
CA GLN A 63 23.18 -5.07 -4.57
C GLN A 63 23.12 -5.13 -3.03
N LEU A 64 23.49 -4.03 -2.36
CA LEU A 64 23.52 -3.96 -0.89
C LEU A 64 22.24 -3.41 -0.27
N LEU A 65 21.56 -2.53 -0.99
CA LEU A 65 20.35 -1.83 -0.57
C LEU A 65 19.40 -1.72 -1.74
N ARG A 66 18.12 -1.98 -1.49
CA ARG A 66 17.03 -1.76 -2.44
C ARG A 66 15.98 -0.90 -1.78
N ILE A 67 15.34 -0.02 -2.57
CA ILE A 67 14.17 0.76 -2.13
C ILE A 67 12.98 0.30 -2.97
N ARG A 68 12.04 -0.37 -2.30
CA ARG A 68 10.82 -0.92 -2.90
C ARG A 68 9.65 -0.01 -2.61
N TRP A 69 8.82 0.27 -3.62
CA TRP A 69 7.53 0.94 -3.46
C TRP A 69 6.41 -0.05 -3.71
N CYS A 70 5.34 0.03 -2.93
CA CYS A 70 4.14 -0.77 -3.17
C CYS A 70 2.87 -0.07 -2.68
N VAL A 71 1.75 -0.48 -3.29
CA VAL A 71 0.43 -0.34 -2.69
C VAL A 71 0.18 -1.58 -1.84
N ARG A 72 -0.15 -1.39 -0.56
CA ARG A 72 -0.50 -2.47 0.37
C ARG A 72 -1.95 -2.36 0.78
N LEU A 73 -2.69 -3.46 0.63
CA LEU A 73 -4.01 -3.66 1.20
C LEU A 73 -3.90 -4.62 2.38
N ARG A 74 -4.51 -4.26 3.52
CA ARG A 74 -4.72 -5.15 4.65
C ARG A 74 -6.21 -5.26 4.92
N LEU A 75 -6.73 -6.48 4.91
CA LEU A 75 -8.10 -6.78 5.31
C LEU A 75 -8.06 -7.37 6.71
N PHE A 76 -8.89 -6.82 7.59
CA PHE A 76 -9.06 -7.32 8.94
C PHE A 76 -10.36 -8.12 8.96
N MET A 77 -10.25 -9.41 9.22
CA MET A 77 -11.36 -10.34 9.18
C MET A 77 -12.00 -10.48 10.57
N GLN A 78 -13.28 -10.85 10.60
CA GLN A 78 -13.95 -11.27 11.82
C GLN A 78 -13.25 -12.51 12.36
N GLY A 79 -12.89 -12.51 13.65
CA GLY A 79 -12.10 -13.58 14.27
C GLY A 79 -10.62 -13.23 14.47
N GLY A 80 -10.15 -12.11 13.92
CA GLY A 80 -8.81 -11.57 14.16
C GLY A 80 -7.78 -11.90 13.08
N ASP A 81 -8.15 -12.68 12.07
CA ASP A 81 -7.27 -12.96 10.93
C ASP A 81 -7.02 -11.70 10.09
N GLU A 82 -5.83 -11.62 9.50
CA GLU A 82 -5.44 -10.56 8.57
C GLU A 82 -5.06 -11.14 7.20
N VAL A 83 -5.57 -10.52 6.15
CA VAL A 83 -5.14 -10.78 4.77
C VAL A 83 -4.36 -9.58 4.27
N VAL A 84 -3.12 -9.80 3.82
CA VAL A 84 -2.26 -8.76 3.27
C VAL A 84 -1.98 -9.02 1.80
N ALA A 85 -2.21 -8.01 0.96
CA ALA A 85 -1.83 -8.01 -0.44
C ALA A 85 -0.92 -6.81 -0.72
N GLN A 86 0.17 -7.04 -1.46
CA GLN A 86 1.09 -5.99 -1.91
C GLN A 86 1.16 -6.00 -3.43
N HIS A 87 1.06 -4.82 -4.02
CA HIS A 87 1.26 -4.60 -5.44
C HIS A 87 2.44 -3.64 -5.63
N PRO A 88 3.61 -4.13 -6.09
CA PRO A 88 4.80 -3.30 -6.25
C PRO A 88 4.67 -2.34 -7.45
N PHE A 89 5.33 -1.19 -7.36
CA PHE A 89 5.50 -0.27 -8.49
C PHE A 89 6.86 0.45 -8.40
N LEU A 90 7.28 1.10 -9.48
CA LEU A 90 8.50 1.89 -9.52
C LEU A 90 8.18 3.39 -9.42
N LEU A 91 8.83 4.08 -8.48
CA LEU A 91 8.88 5.54 -8.44
C LEU A 91 10.21 5.99 -9.04
N THR A 92 10.16 6.69 -10.17
CA THR A 92 11.35 7.15 -10.90
C THR A 92 11.30 8.66 -11.07
N ALA A 93 12.46 9.29 -11.24
CA ALA A 93 12.52 10.69 -11.61
C ALA A 93 11.91 10.87 -13.00
N ALA A 94 11.00 11.84 -13.16
CA ALA A 94 10.56 12.25 -14.48
C ALA A 94 11.76 12.83 -15.23
N HIS A 95 12.17 12.21 -16.34
CA HIS A 95 13.03 12.87 -17.30
C HIS A 95 12.17 13.87 -18.09
N ALA A 96 12.23 15.14 -17.72
CA ALA A 96 11.79 16.21 -18.61
C ALA A 96 12.87 16.37 -19.68
N ILE A 97 12.63 15.84 -20.88
CA ILE A 97 13.39 16.27 -22.06
C ILE A 97 12.79 17.63 -22.43
N ALA A 98 13.58 18.68 -22.23
CA ALA A 98 13.27 20.04 -22.68
C ALA A 98 13.44 20.17 -24.19
#